data_AF-A0A4Q5T537-F1
#
_entry.id   AF-A0A4Q5T537-F1
#
_cell.length_a   1.000
_cell.length_b   1.000
_cell.length_c   1.000
_cell.angle_alpha   90.00
_cell.angle_beta   90.00
_cell.angle_gamma   90.00
#
_symmetry.space_group_name_H-M   'P 1'
#
loop_
_entity.id
_entity.type
_entity.pdbx_description
1 polymer ?
#
loop_
_entity_poly.entity_id
_entity_poly.type
_entity_poly.pdbx_seq_one_letter_code
_entity_poly.pdbx_strand_id
1 'polypeptide(L)'
;MAREPRERPDLAPALGTVETLRWAWRQLTSMRTALLLLLLLAVAAIPGSIVPQRGVDARAVEAFQARHPDLTPWLERLGVFHTYTSPWFSAIYLLLMVSLVGCILPRTRVYLKAVRARPPKAPRNLDRLPASAVFETDADVEEVLAVARETLRGPRLLPTRIDVVRGGAGPGAANSAGGGAGPAPP
;
A
#
# COMPACT_ATOMS: atom_id res chain seq x y z
N MET A 1 6.08 38.38 42.68
CA MET A 1 5.76 37.41 41.61
C MET A 1 6.30 36.06 42.01
N ALA A 2 5.44 35.20 42.57
CA ALA A 2 5.79 33.83 42.96
C ALA A 2 5.92 32.95 41.70
N ARG A 3 6.98 32.13 41.62
CA ARG A 3 7.14 31.11 40.57
C ARG A 3 6.10 30.01 40.82
N GLU A 4 5.24 29.76 39.84
CA GLU A 4 4.36 28.58 39.85
C GLU A 4 5.21 27.29 39.86
N PRO A 5 4.79 26.26 40.61
CA PRO A 5 5.44 24.96 40.57
C PRO A 5 5.26 24.37 39.17
N ARG A 6 6.36 24.11 38.45
CA ARG A 6 6.32 23.37 37.19
C ARG A 6 5.81 21.96 37.48
N GLU A 7 4.58 21.69 37.08
CA GLU A 7 4.00 20.35 37.01
C GLU A 7 4.98 19.45 36.25
N ARG A 8 5.55 18.47 36.94
CA ARG A 8 6.44 17.49 36.32
C ARG A 8 5.54 16.59 35.47
N PRO A 9 5.83 16.37 34.18
CA PRO A 9 5.04 15.45 33.39
C PRO A 9 5.06 14.09 34.09
N ASP A 10 3.88 13.58 34.42
CA ASP A 10 3.69 12.26 34.99
C ASP A 10 4.50 11.23 34.19
N LEU A 11 5.31 10.45 34.91
CA LEU A 11 6.11 9.37 34.35
C LEU A 11 5.16 8.48 33.54
N ALA A 12 5.39 8.39 32.23
CA ALA A 12 4.55 7.64 31.31
C ALA A 12 4.27 6.23 31.89
N PRO A 13 3.00 5.79 31.93
CA PRO A 13 2.65 4.50 32.51
C PRO A 13 3.47 3.40 31.85
N ALA A 14 4.00 2.49 32.67
CA ALA A 14 4.77 1.35 32.18
C ALA A 14 3.92 0.59 31.15
N LEU A 15 4.36 0.62 29.89
CA LEU A 15 3.66 -0.02 28.79
C LEU A 15 3.40 -1.49 29.14
N GLY A 16 2.13 -1.91 29.13
CA GLY A 16 1.81 -3.31 29.30
C GLY A 16 2.45 -4.15 28.19
N THR A 17 2.69 -5.44 28.43
CA THR A 17 3.32 -6.36 27.47
C THR A 17 2.61 -6.37 26.09
N VAL A 18 1.30 -6.12 26.07
CA VAL A 18 0.51 -6.03 24.84
C VAL A 18 0.78 -4.73 24.07
N GLU A 19 0.99 -3.63 24.78
CA GLU A 19 1.30 -2.33 24.18
C GLU A 19 2.72 -2.29 23.63
N THR A 20 3.69 -2.87 24.33
CA THR A 20 5.06 -3.02 23.80
C THR A 20 5.09 -3.88 22.55
N LEU A 21 4.35 -5.00 22.53
CA LEU A 21 4.26 -5.86 21.34
C LEU A 21 3.57 -5.14 20.16
N ARG A 22 2.49 -4.40 20.42
CA ARG A 22 1.79 -3.61 19.39
C ARG A 22 2.66 -2.47 18.85
N TRP A 23 3.40 -1.81 19.73
CA TRP A 23 4.36 -0.77 19.36
C TRP A 23 5.50 -1.35 18.52
N ALA A 24 6.09 -2.47 18.96
CA ALA A 24 7.14 -3.17 18.21
C ALA A 24 6.65 -3.61 16.83
N TRP A 25 5.42 -4.11 16.74
CA TRP A 25 4.79 -4.47 15.46
C TRP A 25 4.62 -3.26 14.53
N ARG A 26 4.17 -2.12 15.06
CA ARG A 26 4.08 -0.87 14.27
C ARG A 26 5.47 -0.39 13.82
N GLN A 27 6.49 -0.56 14.65
CA GLN A 27 7.85 -0.17 14.30
C GLN A 27 8.45 -1.09 13.23
N LEU A 28 8.22 -2.40 13.30
CA LEU A 28 8.65 -3.37 12.28
C LEU A 28 8.00 -3.13 10.91
N THR A 29 6.77 -2.60 10.88
CA THR A 29 5.99 -2.38 9.65
C THR A 29 6.20 -0.99 9.01
N SER A 30 7.07 -0.16 9.58
CA SER A 30 7.43 1.14 9.00
C SER A 30 8.33 0.99 7.77
N MET A 31 8.07 1.79 6.72
CA MET A 31 8.89 1.83 5.49
C MET A 31 10.37 2.13 5.80
N ARG A 32 10.63 2.98 6.81
CA ARG A 32 11.99 3.31 7.24
C ARG A 32 12.74 2.08 7.75
N THR A 33 12.07 1.25 8.55
CA THR A 33 12.64 0.02 9.10
C THR A 33 12.96 -0.96 7.99
N ALA A 34 12.10 -1.08 6.98
CA ALA A 34 12.37 -1.93 5.82
C ALA A 34 13.63 -1.50 5.06
N LEU A 35 13.82 -0.19 4.81
CA LEU A 35 15.02 0.33 4.15
C LEU A 35 16.29 0.07 4.97
N LEU A 36 16.23 0.23 6.30
CA LEU A 36 17.35 -0.07 7.19
C LEU A 36 17.68 -1.56 7.23
N LEU A 37 16.66 -2.44 7.23
CA LEU A 37 16.86 -3.89 7.17
C LEU A 37 17.46 -4.32 5.84
N LEU A 38 17.04 -3.70 4.72
CA LEU A 38 17.63 -3.93 3.40
C LEU A 38 19.11 -3.52 3.37
N LEU A 39 19.44 -2.35 3.91
CA LEU A 39 20.82 -1.90 4.05
C LEU A 39 21.64 -2.84 4.94
N LEU A 40 21.09 -3.24 6.08
CA LEU A 40 21.74 -4.16 7.02
C LEU A 40 22.00 -5.51 6.36
N LEU A 41 21.04 -6.05 5.61
CA LEU A 41 21.19 -7.29 4.86
C LEU A 41 22.28 -7.15 3.77
N ALA A 42 22.34 -6.01 3.07
CA ALA A 42 23.37 -5.76 2.07
C ALA A 42 24.78 -5.76 2.71
N VAL A 43 24.96 -5.08 3.85
CA VAL A 43 26.23 -5.10 4.60
C VAL A 43 26.55 -6.51 5.10
N ALA A 44 25.57 -7.23 5.60
CA ALA A 44 25.70 -8.62 6.06
C ALA A 44 26.13 -9.60 4.96
N ALA A 45 25.84 -9.30 3.69
CA ALA A 45 26.21 -10.14 2.55
C ALA A 45 27.67 -9.95 2.10
N ILE A 46 28.31 -8.82 2.44
CA ILE A 46 29.69 -8.49 2.02
C ILE A 46 30.71 -9.53 2.52
N PRO A 47 30.72 -9.96 3.79
CA PRO A 47 31.67 -10.97 4.25
C PRO A 47 31.53 -12.29 3.48
N GLY A 48 30.31 -12.66 3.11
CA GLY A 48 30.01 -13.89 2.39
C GLY A 48 30.58 -13.94 0.97
N SER A 49 30.79 -12.77 0.33
CA SER A 49 31.36 -12.69 -1.02
C SER A 49 32.88 -12.55 -1.04
N ILE A 50 33.51 -12.13 0.06
CA ILE A 50 34.97 -11.94 0.15
C ILE A 50 35.66 -13.19 0.70
N VAL A 51 35.07 -13.83 1.73
CA VAL A 51 35.67 -14.97 2.41
C VAL A 51 35.20 -16.28 1.77
N PRO A 52 36.09 -17.26 1.54
CA PRO A 52 35.70 -18.57 1.02
C PRO A 52 34.58 -19.19 1.87
N GLN A 53 33.57 -19.77 1.21
CA GLN A 53 32.42 -20.38 1.87
C GLN A 53 32.57 -21.90 1.90
N ARG A 54 32.39 -22.54 3.07
CA ARG A 54 32.56 -24.01 3.19
C ARG A 54 31.58 -24.81 2.34
N GLY A 55 30.40 -24.25 2.07
CA GLY A 55 29.41 -24.86 1.18
C GLY A 55 29.77 -24.81 -0.31
N VAL A 56 30.78 -24.01 -0.70
CA VAL A 56 31.23 -23.87 -2.09
C VAL A 56 32.57 -24.58 -2.31
N ASP A 57 33.56 -24.31 -1.46
CA ASP A 57 34.88 -24.96 -1.51
C ASP A 57 35.49 -25.07 -0.11
N ALA A 58 35.40 -26.28 0.47
CA ALA A 58 35.95 -26.57 1.79
C ALA A 58 37.50 -26.48 1.81
N ARG A 59 38.18 -26.81 0.70
CA ARG A 59 39.65 -26.79 0.64
C ARG A 59 40.19 -25.37 0.62
N ALA A 60 39.54 -24.47 -0.12
CA ALA A 60 39.88 -23.05 -0.10
C ALA A 60 39.73 -22.45 1.31
N VAL A 61 38.73 -22.89 2.07
CA VAL A 61 38.53 -22.50 3.46
C VAL A 61 39.64 -23.02 4.37
N GLU A 62 40.00 -24.31 4.30
CA GLU A 62 41.11 -24.88 5.06
C GLU A 62 42.44 -24.17 4.77
N ALA A 63 42.73 -23.90 3.49
CA ALA A 63 43.92 -23.15 3.07
C ALA A 63 43.90 -21.68 3.55
N PHE A 64 42.72 -21.06 3.63
CA PHE A 64 42.56 -19.72 4.21
C PHE A 64 42.84 -19.74 5.71
N GLN A 65 42.31 -20.73 6.43
CA GLN A 65 42.51 -20.86 7.88
C GLN A 65 43.98 -21.10 8.23
N ALA A 66 44.66 -21.96 7.46
CA ALA A 66 46.09 -22.22 7.63
C ALA A 66 46.95 -20.97 7.38
N ARG A 67 46.56 -20.10 6.44
CA ARG A 67 47.26 -18.84 6.14
C ARG A 67 46.97 -17.71 7.13
N HIS A 68 45.83 -17.76 7.83
CA HIS A 68 45.39 -16.71 8.75
C HIS A 68 44.97 -17.27 10.12
N PRO A 69 45.91 -17.85 10.89
CA PRO A 69 45.59 -18.52 12.16
C PRO A 69 45.02 -17.57 13.23
N ASP A 70 45.44 -16.29 13.25
CA ASP A 70 44.97 -15.33 14.25
C ASP A 70 43.56 -14.78 13.97
N LEU A 71 43.18 -14.67 12.68
CA LEU A 71 41.87 -14.15 12.27
C LEU A 71 40.78 -15.22 12.25
N THR A 72 41.17 -16.48 12.02
CA THR A 72 40.25 -17.62 11.87
C THR A 72 39.30 -17.78 13.06
N PRO A 73 39.74 -17.77 14.33
CA PRO A 73 38.84 -17.94 15.48
C PRO A 73 37.74 -16.87 15.55
N TRP A 74 38.05 -15.63 15.16
CA TRP A 74 37.07 -14.55 15.14
C TRP A 74 36.04 -14.73 14.01
N LEU A 75 36.50 -15.09 12.82
CA LEU A 75 35.63 -15.38 11.67
C LEU A 75 34.73 -16.60 11.93
N GLU A 76 35.25 -17.61 12.63
CA GLU A 76 34.51 -18.79 13.09
C GLU A 76 33.38 -18.41 14.05
N ARG A 77 33.68 -17.59 15.08
CA ARG A 77 32.69 -17.11 16.06
C ARG A 77 31.60 -16.25 15.43
N LEU A 78 31.96 -15.45 14.43
CA LEU A 78 31.01 -14.67 13.64
C LEU A 78 30.30 -15.51 12.56
N GLY A 79 30.70 -16.76 12.32
CA GLY A 79 30.10 -17.62 11.30
C GLY A 79 30.31 -17.15 9.85
N VAL A 80 31.43 -16.46 9.56
CA VAL A 80 31.68 -15.85 8.23
C VAL A 80 31.96 -16.90 7.14
N PHE A 81 32.51 -18.06 7.49
CA PHE A 81 32.69 -19.18 6.55
C PHE A 81 31.38 -19.89 6.16
N HIS A 82 30.28 -19.53 6.84
CA HIS A 82 28.94 -20.09 6.73
C HIS A 82 27.87 -18.99 6.80
N THR A 83 28.14 -17.81 6.21
CA THR A 83 27.30 -16.62 6.41
C THR A 83 25.84 -16.89 6.12
N TYR A 84 25.53 -17.59 5.02
CA TYR A 84 24.16 -17.84 4.57
C TYR A 84 23.38 -18.84 5.42
N THR A 85 24.07 -19.72 6.16
CA THR A 85 23.43 -20.70 7.06
C THR A 85 23.53 -20.28 8.53
N SER A 86 24.10 -19.10 8.80
CA SER A 86 24.31 -18.61 10.15
C SER A 86 22.99 -18.14 10.81
N PRO A 87 22.80 -18.37 12.13
CA PRO A 87 21.63 -17.89 12.86
C PRO A 87 21.44 -16.37 12.79
N TRP A 88 22.51 -15.58 12.86
CA TRP A 88 22.42 -14.12 12.85
C TRP A 88 21.98 -13.57 11.48
N PHE A 89 22.45 -14.18 10.38
CA PHE A 89 22.03 -13.81 9.03
C PHE A 89 20.56 -14.18 8.79
N SER A 90 20.18 -15.40 9.22
CA SER A 90 18.80 -15.87 9.18
C SER A 90 17.87 -14.94 9.97
N ALA A 91 18.29 -14.44 11.13
CA ALA A 91 17.51 -13.49 11.91
C ALA A 91 17.25 -12.19 11.13
N ILE A 92 18.26 -11.61 10.48
CA ILE A 92 18.09 -10.40 9.64
C ILE A 92 17.13 -10.67 8.48
N TYR A 93 17.30 -11.79 7.77
CA TYR A 93 16.43 -12.19 6.66
C TYR A 93 14.97 -12.36 7.11
N LEU A 94 14.74 -13.04 8.24
CA LEU A 94 13.39 -13.25 8.78
C LEU A 94 12.77 -11.93 9.25
N LEU A 95 13.52 -11.05 9.92
CA LEU A 95 13.05 -9.72 10.30
C LEU A 95 12.65 -8.90 9.07
N LEU A 96 13.45 -8.95 8.01
CA LEU A 96 13.16 -8.29 6.73
C LEU A 96 11.91 -8.87 6.06
N MET A 97 11.76 -10.19 6.04
CA MET A 97 10.58 -10.85 5.49
C MET A 97 9.31 -10.44 6.24
N VAL A 98 9.35 -10.48 7.57
CA VAL A 98 8.22 -10.06 8.41
C VAL A 98 7.90 -8.57 8.21
N SER A 99 8.93 -7.71 8.11
CA SER A 99 8.76 -6.27 7.83
C SER A 99 8.07 -6.04 6.47
N LEU A 100 8.51 -6.76 5.43
CA LEU A 100 7.95 -6.70 4.08
C LEU A 100 6.49 -7.15 4.05
N VAL A 101 6.19 -8.31 4.64
CA VAL A 101 4.82 -8.82 4.74
C VAL A 101 3.95 -7.83 5.52
N GLY A 102 4.47 -7.30 6.62
CA GLY A 102 3.76 -6.34 7.46
C GLY A 102 3.47 -5.00 6.77
N CYS A 103 4.32 -4.54 5.85
CA CYS A 103 4.07 -3.30 5.10
C CYS A 103 3.20 -3.52 3.85
N ILE A 104 3.31 -4.67 3.18
CA ILE A 104 2.57 -4.95 1.93
C ILE A 104 1.09 -5.25 2.17
N LEU A 105 0.74 -5.95 3.25
CA LEU A 105 -0.65 -6.28 3.60
C LEU A 105 -1.57 -5.05 3.77
N PRO A 106 -1.24 -4.07 4.65
CA PRO A 106 -2.11 -2.91 4.85
C PRO A 106 -2.19 -2.04 3.61
N ARG A 107 -1.07 -1.89 2.90
CA ARG A 107 -1.00 -1.14 1.64
C ARG A 107 -1.88 -1.77 0.56
N THR A 108 -1.79 -3.08 0.38
CA THR A 108 -2.61 -3.84 -0.58
C THR A 108 -4.10 -3.73 -0.24
N ARG A 109 -4.47 -3.77 1.04
CA ARG A 109 -5.87 -3.57 1.47
C ARG A 109 -6.43 -2.21 1.08
N VAL A 110 -5.65 -1.14 1.21
CA VAL A 110 -6.07 0.21 0.80
C VAL A 110 -6.27 0.26 -0.71
N TYR A 111 -5.34 -0.29 -1.49
CA TYR A 111 -5.49 -0.33 -2.95
C TYR A 111 -6.65 -1.19 -3.41
N LEU A 112 -6.86 -2.36 -2.82
CA LEU A 112 -8.02 -3.21 -3.11
C LEU A 112 -9.33 -2.50 -2.76
N LYS A 113 -9.37 -1.76 -1.65
CA LYS A 113 -10.54 -0.95 -1.28
C LYS A 113 -10.77 0.19 -2.28
N ALA A 114 -9.71 0.86 -2.75
CA ALA A 114 -9.80 1.94 -3.72
C ALA A 114 -10.27 1.44 -5.10
N VAL A 115 -9.78 0.28 -5.56
CA VAL A 115 -10.21 -0.35 -6.81
C VAL A 115 -11.69 -0.75 -6.74
N ARG A 116 -12.16 -1.19 -5.57
CA ARG A 116 -13.58 -1.52 -5.32
C ARG A 116 -14.43 -0.32 -4.92
N ALA A 117 -13.85 0.87 -4.74
CA ALA A 117 -14.59 2.04 -4.33
C ALA A 117 -15.43 2.57 -5.50
N ARG A 118 -16.63 3.05 -5.19
CA ARG A 118 -17.50 3.66 -6.20
C ARG A 118 -16.76 4.85 -6.85
N PRO A 119 -16.77 4.98 -8.19
CA PRO A 119 -16.11 6.10 -8.86
C PRO A 119 -16.63 7.44 -8.34
N PRO A 120 -15.75 8.48 -8.29
CA PRO A 120 -16.18 9.82 -7.92
C PRO A 120 -17.25 10.33 -8.89
N LYS A 121 -18.03 11.32 -8.44
CA LYS A 121 -19.10 11.92 -9.25
C LYS A 121 -18.50 12.49 -10.55
N ALA A 122 -19.22 12.33 -11.66
CA ALA A 122 -18.81 12.93 -12.92
C ALA A 122 -18.61 14.46 -12.76
N PRO A 123 -17.51 15.02 -13.31
CA PRO A 123 -17.27 16.47 -13.26
C PRO A 123 -18.33 17.23 -14.06
N ARG A 124 -18.61 18.47 -13.67
CA ARG A 124 -19.65 19.29 -14.32
C ARG A 124 -19.34 19.62 -15.79
N ASN A 125 -18.06 19.66 -16.15
CA ASN A 125 -17.58 19.95 -17.51
C ASN A 125 -16.84 18.72 -18.04
N LEU A 126 -17.52 17.88 -18.83
CA LEU A 126 -16.94 16.66 -19.39
C LEU A 126 -15.90 16.95 -20.48
N ASP A 127 -16.01 18.07 -21.18
CA ASP A 127 -15.12 18.47 -22.28
C ASP A 127 -13.66 18.70 -21.84
N ARG A 128 -13.42 18.85 -20.53
CA ARG A 128 -12.06 18.94 -19.98
C ARG A 128 -11.37 17.60 -19.84
N LEU A 129 -12.10 16.49 -19.99
CA LEU A 129 -11.53 15.15 -19.92
C LEU A 129 -11.02 14.74 -21.31
N PRO A 130 -9.77 14.23 -21.42
CA PRO A 130 -9.21 13.79 -22.69
C PRO A 130 -9.96 12.59 -23.31
N ALA A 131 -10.73 11.87 -22.51
CA ALA A 131 -11.62 10.79 -22.94
C ALA A 131 -13.08 11.21 -22.76
N SER A 132 -13.51 12.22 -23.52
CA SER A 132 -14.92 12.66 -23.60
C SER A 132 -15.42 12.55 -25.04
N ALA A 133 -16.69 12.19 -25.19
CA ALA A 133 -17.39 12.15 -26.48
C ALA A 133 -18.83 12.63 -26.26
N VAL A 134 -19.35 13.38 -27.23
CA VAL A 134 -20.69 13.96 -27.21
C VAL A 134 -21.45 13.41 -28.42
N PHE A 135 -22.69 12.98 -28.20
CA PHE A 135 -23.58 12.46 -29.22
C PHE A 135 -24.96 13.09 -29.04
N GLU A 136 -25.61 13.42 -30.15
CA GLU A 136 -27.00 13.90 -30.19
C GLU A 136 -27.92 12.76 -30.66
N THR A 137 -29.12 12.65 -30.07
CA THR A 137 -30.08 11.59 -30.38
C THR A 137 -31.51 12.07 -30.11
N ASP A 138 -32.46 11.56 -30.89
CA ASP A 138 -33.89 11.80 -30.71
C ASP A 138 -34.55 10.79 -29.75
N ALA A 139 -33.79 9.81 -29.25
CA ALA A 139 -34.26 8.78 -28.32
C ALA A 139 -34.60 9.36 -26.94
N ASP A 140 -35.56 8.73 -26.25
CA ASP A 140 -35.93 9.14 -24.90
C ASP A 140 -34.79 8.93 -23.89
N VAL A 141 -34.78 9.73 -22.81
CA VAL A 141 -33.73 9.69 -21.78
C VAL A 141 -33.60 8.30 -21.15
N GLU A 142 -34.70 7.58 -20.91
CA GLU A 142 -34.63 6.28 -20.27
C GLU A 142 -34.05 5.21 -21.21
N GLU A 143 -34.31 5.32 -22.52
CA GLU A 143 -33.74 4.44 -23.54
C GLU A 143 -32.23 4.64 -23.65
N VAL A 144 -31.78 5.89 -23.67
CA VAL A 144 -30.34 6.23 -23.67
C VAL A 144 -29.64 5.69 -22.41
N LEU A 145 -30.28 5.76 -21.24
CA LEU A 145 -29.71 5.23 -20.00
C LEU A 145 -29.65 3.70 -19.97
N ALA A 146 -30.63 3.02 -20.56
CA ALA A 146 -30.60 1.56 -20.68
C ALA A 146 -29.41 1.10 -21.54
N VAL A 147 -29.25 1.70 -22.73
CA VAL A 147 -28.12 1.41 -23.62
C VAL A 147 -26.79 1.78 -22.95
N ALA A 148 -26.68 2.95 -22.33
CA ALA A 148 -25.46 3.37 -21.65
C ALA A 148 -25.05 2.41 -20.51
N ARG A 149 -26.01 1.87 -19.74
CA ARG A 149 -25.75 0.85 -18.71
C ARG A 149 -25.21 -0.45 -19.32
N GLU A 150 -25.66 -0.82 -20.51
CA GLU A 150 -25.22 -2.02 -21.20
C GLU A 150 -23.84 -1.84 -21.85
N THR A 151 -23.61 -0.72 -22.53
CA THR A 151 -22.33 -0.45 -23.22
C THR A 151 -21.20 -0.13 -22.23
N LEU A 152 -21.50 0.58 -21.14
CA LEU A 152 -20.51 0.95 -20.12
C LEU A 152 -20.38 -0.10 -19.00
N ARG A 153 -20.95 -1.29 -19.16
CA ARG A 153 -20.80 -2.38 -18.18
C ARG A 153 -19.33 -2.79 -18.11
N GLY A 154 -18.62 -2.25 -17.12
CA GLY A 154 -17.29 -2.72 -16.76
C GLY A 154 -17.30 -4.17 -16.28
N PRO A 155 -16.12 -4.80 -16.11
CA PRO A 155 -16.03 -6.11 -15.50
C PRO A 155 -16.73 -6.11 -14.14
N ARG A 156 -17.39 -7.22 -13.77
CA ARG A 156 -18.20 -7.36 -12.52
C ARG A 156 -17.48 -6.90 -11.24
N LEU A 157 -16.15 -6.84 -11.24
CA LEU A 157 -15.30 -6.47 -10.12
C LEU A 157 -15.03 -4.95 -10.00
N LEU A 158 -15.36 -4.15 -11.02
CA LEU A 158 -15.16 -2.70 -11.04
C LEU A 158 -16.52 -1.97 -11.01
N PRO A 159 -16.77 -1.11 -10.01
CA PRO A 159 -18.00 -0.34 -9.95
C PRO A 159 -18.07 0.69 -11.08
N THR A 160 -19.15 0.67 -11.86
CA THR A 160 -19.44 1.69 -12.87
C THR A 160 -20.44 2.69 -12.31
N ARG A 161 -20.27 3.98 -12.61
CA ARG A 161 -21.17 5.06 -12.21
C ARG A 161 -21.70 5.79 -13.43
N ILE A 162 -23.02 5.96 -13.49
CA ILE A 162 -23.72 6.78 -14.48
C ILE A 162 -24.46 7.85 -13.68
N ASP A 163 -24.16 9.12 -13.96
CA ASP A 163 -24.82 10.27 -13.34
C ASP A 163 -25.66 10.97 -14.42
N VAL A 164 -26.93 11.26 -14.12
CA VAL A 164 -27.80 12.07 -14.98
C VAL A 164 -27.77 13.51 -14.50
N VAL A 165 -27.35 14.42 -15.36
CA VAL A 165 -27.40 15.87 -15.09
C VAL A 165 -28.48 16.46 -15.99
N ARG A 166 -29.64 16.82 -15.43
CA ARG A 166 -30.60 17.67 -16.15
C ARG A 166 -29.98 19.05 -16.28
N GLY A 167 -29.72 19.50 -17.50
CA GLY A 167 -29.46 20.91 -17.77
C GLY A 167 -30.65 21.71 -17.24
N GLY A 168 -30.41 22.59 -16.27
CA GLY A 168 -31.44 23.50 -15.80
C GLY A 168 -31.98 24.28 -16.99
N ALA A 169 -33.30 24.26 -17.16
CA ALA A 169 -33.98 25.21 -18.03
C ALA A 169 -33.45 26.61 -17.70
N GLY A 170 -32.92 27.32 -18.70
CA GLY A 170 -32.73 28.75 -18.58
C GLY A 170 -34.06 29.41 -18.18
N PRO A 171 -34.03 30.55 -17.46
CA PRO A 171 -35.25 31.27 -17.13
C PRO A 171 -35.87 31.78 -18.44
N GLY A 172 -36.82 31.03 -19.00
CA GLY A 172 -37.39 31.33 -20.31
C GLY A 172 -38.42 30.33 -20.85
N ALA A 173 -38.62 29.16 -20.22
CA ALA A 173 -39.66 28.21 -20.61
C ALA A 173 -40.92 28.27 -19.71
N ALA A 174 -41.22 29.46 -19.18
CA ALA A 174 -42.55 29.74 -18.64
C ALA A 174 -43.43 30.27 -19.78
N ASN A 175 -44.60 29.68 -19.95
CA ASN A 175 -45.63 29.93 -20.97
C ASN A 175 -45.39 29.35 -22.38
N SER A 176 -45.81 28.10 -22.58
CA SER A 176 -46.81 27.83 -23.61
C SER A 176 -47.51 26.48 -23.37
N ALA A 177 -48.84 26.52 -23.48
CA ALA A 177 -49.83 25.43 -23.49
C ALA A 177 -49.97 24.62 -22.17
N GLY A 178 -51.10 24.57 -21.46
CA GLY A 178 -52.48 24.84 -21.84
C GLY A 178 -53.15 23.59 -22.42
N GLY A 179 -53.82 22.82 -21.56
CA GLY A 179 -54.94 21.94 -21.91
C GLY A 179 -54.64 20.44 -22.05
N GLY A 180 -55.33 19.62 -21.24
CA GLY A 180 -55.47 18.18 -21.48
C GLY A 180 -55.66 17.35 -20.21
N ALA A 181 -56.90 16.95 -19.93
CA ALA A 181 -57.31 16.21 -18.74
C ALA A 181 -57.22 14.67 -18.88
N GLY A 182 -56.73 14.00 -17.83
CA GLY A 182 -57.05 12.62 -17.36
C GLY A 182 -56.53 11.41 -18.15
N PRO A 183 -56.69 10.16 -17.65
CA PRO A 183 -56.85 9.67 -16.27
C PRO A 183 -55.81 8.59 -15.87
N ALA A 184 -55.78 8.21 -14.59
CA ALA A 184 -54.89 7.18 -14.01
C ALA A 184 -55.35 5.73 -14.31
N PRO A 185 -54.42 4.77 -14.54
CA PRO A 185 -54.73 3.34 -14.71
C PRO A 185 -54.45 2.51 -13.42
N PRO A 186 -54.88 1.23 -13.37
CA PRO A 186 -55.47 0.56 -12.20
C PRO A 186 -54.50 0.02 -11.15
#